data_AF-A0A7S2HEQ3-F1
#
_entry.id   AF-A0A7S2HEQ3-F1
#
_cell.length_a   1.000
_cell.length_b   1.000
_cell.length_c   1.000
_cell.angle_alpha   90.00
_cell.angle_beta   90.00
_cell.angle_gamma   90.00
#
_symmetry.space_group_name_H-M   'P 1'
#
loop_
_entity.id
_entity.type
_entity.pdbx_description
1 polymer ?
#
loop_
_entity_poly.entity_id
_entity_poly.type
_entity_poly.pdbx_seq_one_letter_code
_entity_poly.pdbx_strand_id
1 'polypeptide(L)'
;ANPLNRRLPAEVVSRRRKVEKVEKEETPLATDRSQVLAMKPEHKLKWLSKALQKCQEGRIGVNTLFDIVTHAKFTSGSPDKLTANMFRAVRANLTLFSAKQQRYLQEDSNLAQVFK
;
A
#
# COMPACT_ATOMS: atom_id res chain seq x y z
N ALA A 1 5.25 -10.87 -58.04
CA ALA A 1 5.92 -10.25 -56.88
C ALA A 1 4.99 -9.16 -56.33
N ASN A 2 4.52 -9.29 -55.08
CA ASN A 2 3.54 -8.38 -54.49
C ASN A 2 4.26 -7.34 -53.58
N PRO A 3 4.23 -6.02 -53.89
CA PRO A 3 5.12 -5.01 -53.30
C PRO A 3 4.56 -4.27 -52.06
N LEU A 4 3.78 -4.92 -51.21
CA LEU A 4 3.09 -4.27 -50.07
C LEU A 4 3.81 -4.40 -48.71
N ASN A 5 5.14 -4.47 -48.69
CA ASN A 5 5.91 -4.24 -47.46
C ASN A 5 6.05 -2.74 -47.16
N ARG A 6 4.94 -2.08 -46.84
CA ARG A 6 4.94 -0.73 -46.25
C ARG A 6 4.68 -0.85 -44.75
N ARG A 7 5.79 -0.81 -44.01
CA ARG A 7 5.96 -0.83 -42.56
C ARG A 7 4.81 -0.12 -41.82
N LEU A 8 3.92 -0.88 -41.19
CA LEU A 8 3.05 -0.38 -40.13
C LEU A 8 3.85 -0.42 -38.81
N PRO A 9 3.97 0.68 -38.05
CA PRO A 9 4.48 0.59 -36.69
C PRO A 9 3.46 -0.18 -35.84
N ALA A 10 3.79 -1.40 -35.45
CA ALA A 10 2.97 -2.17 -34.52
C ALA A 10 3.09 -1.53 -33.13
N GLU A 11 2.12 -0.70 -32.76
CA GLU A 11 2.03 -0.19 -31.40
C GLU A 11 1.60 -1.32 -30.46
N VAL A 12 2.60 -1.90 -29.78
CA VAL A 12 2.38 -2.92 -28.75
C VAL A 12 1.81 -2.22 -27.52
N VAL A 13 0.50 -2.03 -27.48
CA VAL A 13 -0.18 -1.64 -26.24
C VAL A 13 -0.20 -2.87 -25.35
N SER A 14 0.75 -2.92 -24.42
CA SER A 14 0.74 -3.87 -23.31
C SER A 14 -0.59 -3.73 -22.57
N ARG A 15 -1.50 -4.67 -22.78
CA ARG A 15 -2.69 -4.84 -21.94
C ARG A 15 -2.21 -5.24 -20.56
N ARG A 16 -1.94 -4.26 -19.70
CA ARG A 16 -1.88 -4.48 -18.25
C ARG A 16 -3.23 -5.07 -17.86
N ARG A 17 -3.26 -6.39 -17.63
CA ARG A 17 -4.40 -7.09 -17.04
C ARG A 17 -4.80 -6.31 -15.79
N LYS A 18 -5.97 -5.67 -15.84
CA LYS A 18 -6.65 -5.20 -14.64
C LYS A 18 -7.06 -6.48 -13.92
N VAL A 19 -6.29 -6.85 -12.90
CA VAL A 19 -6.62 -7.96 -12.02
C VAL A 19 -7.94 -7.60 -11.35
N GLU A 20 -9.01 -8.27 -11.74
CA GLU A 20 -10.29 -8.24 -11.04
C GLU A 20 -10.04 -8.71 -9.61
N LYS A 21 -10.13 -7.78 -8.66
CA LYS A 21 -10.12 -8.14 -7.24
C LYS A 21 -11.53 -8.54 -6.84
N VAL A 22 -11.69 -9.85 -6.73
CA VAL A 22 -12.76 -10.57 -6.03
C VAL A 22 -13.24 -9.76 -4.82
N GLU A 23 -14.50 -9.33 -4.87
CA GLU A 23 -15.26 -8.84 -3.73
C GLU A 23 -15.32 -9.95 -2.67
N LYS A 24 -14.43 -9.87 -1.69
CA LYS A 24 -14.57 -10.63 -0.44
C LYS A 24 -15.11 -9.68 0.60
N GLU A 25 -16.38 -9.91 0.94
CA GLU A 25 -17.14 -9.51 2.12
C GLU A 25 -16.53 -8.37 2.96
N GLU A 26 -17.28 -7.28 3.00
CA GLU A 26 -17.07 -6.09 3.80
C GLU A 26 -17.06 -6.41 5.30
N THR A 27 -15.95 -6.97 5.79
CA THR A 27 -15.63 -6.85 7.21
C THR A 27 -15.34 -5.38 7.47
N PRO A 28 -16.09 -4.69 8.35
CA PRO A 28 -15.83 -3.30 8.67
C PRO A 28 -14.40 -3.19 9.20
N LEU A 29 -13.54 -2.57 8.40
CA LEU A 29 -12.15 -2.41 8.75
C LEU A 29 -12.08 -1.37 9.87
N ALA A 30 -11.52 -1.73 11.02
CA ALA A 30 -11.31 -0.79 12.11
C ALA A 30 -10.49 0.40 11.61
N THR A 31 -11.12 1.56 11.50
CA THR A 31 -10.50 2.83 11.14
C THR A 31 -10.06 3.62 12.37
N ASP A 32 -10.47 3.20 13.56
CA ASP A 32 -10.05 3.80 14.81
C ASP A 32 -8.58 3.46 15.11
N ARG A 33 -7.78 4.50 15.29
CA ARG A 33 -6.36 4.40 15.63
C ARG A 33 -6.12 3.54 16.88
N SER A 34 -6.94 3.68 17.92
CA SER A 34 -6.78 2.93 19.16
C SER A 34 -6.94 1.42 18.95
N GLN A 35 -7.94 1.03 18.15
CA GLN A 35 -8.22 -0.37 17.83
C GLN A 35 -7.08 -0.99 17.03
N VAL A 36 -6.56 -0.29 16.02
CA VAL A 36 -5.47 -0.80 15.16
C VAL A 36 -4.17 -0.97 15.94
N LEU A 37 -3.86 -0.02 16.82
CA LEU A 37 -2.64 -0.06 17.63
C LEU A 37 -2.66 -1.19 18.67
N ALA A 38 -3.85 -1.57 19.16
CA ALA A 38 -4.04 -2.69 20.08
C ALA A 38 -3.99 -4.07 19.40
N MET A 39 -4.03 -4.13 18.06
CA MET A 39 -3.96 -5.41 17.35
C MET A 39 -2.59 -6.08 17.50
N LYS A 40 -2.56 -7.40 17.34
CA LYS A 40 -1.30 -8.14 17.19
C LYS A 40 -0.55 -7.70 15.92
N PRO A 41 0.80 -7.67 15.92
CA PRO A 41 1.60 -7.27 14.76
C PRO A 41 1.21 -7.96 13.44
N GLU A 42 0.94 -9.26 13.48
CA GLU A 42 0.51 -10.03 12.30
C GLU A 42 -0.84 -9.53 11.75
N HIS A 43 -1.74 -9.14 12.64
CA HIS A 43 -3.04 -8.59 12.26
C HIS A 43 -2.89 -7.17 11.72
N LYS A 44 -1.95 -6.36 12.23
CA LYS A 44 -1.62 -5.03 11.68
C LYS A 44 -1.17 -5.12 10.22
N LEU A 45 -0.37 -6.12 9.84
CA LEU A 45 0.05 -6.31 8.45
C LEU A 45 -1.13 -6.66 7.52
N LYS A 46 -2.00 -7.57 7.96
CA LYS A 46 -3.23 -7.92 7.23
C LYS A 46 -4.17 -6.72 7.12
N TRP A 47 -4.33 -5.98 8.21
CA TRP A 47 -5.10 -4.73 8.26
C TRP A 47 -4.54 -3.71 7.29
N LEU A 48 -3.23 -3.46 7.29
CA LEU A 48 -2.56 -2.49 6.42
C LEU A 48 -2.81 -2.80 4.93
N SER A 49 -2.71 -4.07 4.56
CA SER A 49 -2.96 -4.51 3.18
C SER A 49 -4.41 -4.23 2.74
N LYS A 50 -5.39 -4.45 3.63
CA LYS A 50 -6.80 -4.09 3.39
C LYS A 50 -7.02 -2.57 3.41
N ALA A 51 -6.36 -1.87 4.33
CA ALA A 51 -6.50 -0.43 4.48
C ALA A 51 -5.99 0.33 3.26
N LEU A 52 -4.86 -0.10 2.68
CA LEU A 52 -4.32 0.45 1.44
C LEU A 52 -5.28 0.24 0.25
N GLN A 53 -5.91 -0.94 0.16
CA GLN A 53 -6.92 -1.21 -0.88
C GLN A 53 -8.14 -0.31 -0.71
N LYS A 54 -8.69 -0.23 0.51
CA LYS A 54 -9.83 0.63 0.82
C LYS A 54 -9.51 2.12 0.66
N CYS A 55 -8.27 2.53 0.91
CA CYS A 55 -7.79 3.87 0.63
C CYS A 55 -7.75 4.16 -0.88
N GLN A 56 -7.32 3.20 -1.70
CA GLN A 56 -7.35 3.32 -3.16
C GLN A 56 -8.79 3.40 -3.70
N GLU A 57 -9.74 2.72 -3.05
CA GLU A 57 -11.18 2.81 -3.34
C GLU A 57 -11.84 4.11 -2.82
N GLY A 58 -11.10 4.96 -2.11
CA GLY A 58 -11.62 6.19 -1.51
C GLY A 58 -12.52 5.96 -0.28
N ARG A 59 -12.52 4.76 0.30
CA ARG A 59 -13.30 4.39 1.48
C ARG A 59 -12.63 4.79 2.80
N ILE A 60 -11.31 5.00 2.78
CA ILE A 60 -10.52 5.44 3.93
C ILE A 60 -9.75 6.70 3.54
N GLY A 61 -9.72 7.69 4.42
CA GLY A 61 -8.92 8.89 4.23
C GLY A 61 -7.42 8.58 4.28
N VAL A 62 -6.67 9.08 3.29
CA VAL A 62 -5.21 8.95 3.23
C VAL A 62 -4.54 9.49 4.50
N ASN A 63 -5.04 10.60 5.04
CA ASN A 63 -4.51 11.21 6.27
C ASN A 63 -4.69 10.28 7.48
N THR A 64 -5.88 9.70 7.66
CA THR A 64 -6.13 8.73 8.73
C THR A 64 -5.20 7.52 8.61
N LEU A 65 -5.02 6.99 7.38
CA LEU A 65 -4.12 5.88 7.14
C LEU A 65 -2.67 6.26 7.46
N PHE A 66 -2.22 7.44 7.02
CA PHE A 66 -0.90 7.97 7.30
C PHE A 66 -0.65 8.11 8.81
N ASP A 67 -1.59 8.69 9.56
CA ASP A 67 -1.47 8.90 11.01
C ASP A 67 -1.37 7.58 11.79
N ILE A 68 -2.07 6.54 11.36
CA ILE A 68 -2.01 5.22 11.99
C ILE A 68 -0.66 4.55 11.71
N VAL A 69 -0.22 4.57 10.46
CA VAL A 69 0.99 3.85 10.01
C VAL A 69 2.28 4.51 10.51
N THR A 70 2.28 5.83 10.65
CA THR A 70 3.43 6.59 11.17
C THR A 70 3.57 6.53 12.68
N HIS A 71 2.54 6.05 13.40
CA HIS A 71 2.55 6.02 14.84
C HIS A 71 3.60 5.06 15.42
N ALA A 72 4.33 5.48 16.46
CA ALA A 72 5.38 4.66 17.10
C ALA A 72 4.86 3.31 17.62
N LYS A 73 3.64 3.26 18.16
CA LYS A 73 3.03 2.00 18.63
C LYS A 73 2.59 1.06 17.49
N PHE A 74 2.60 1.52 16.23
CA PHE A 74 2.23 0.67 15.11
C PHE A 74 3.29 -0.40 14.88
N THR A 75 4.57 -0.01 14.88
CA THR A 75 5.71 -0.90 14.73
C THR A 75 6.22 -1.48 16.04
N SER A 76 5.89 -0.86 17.19
CA SER A 76 6.26 -1.36 18.52
C SER A 76 5.85 -2.82 18.73
N GLY A 77 6.81 -3.66 19.15
CA GLY A 77 6.61 -5.09 19.38
C GLY A 77 6.48 -5.94 18.11
N SER A 78 6.69 -5.37 16.92
CA SER A 78 6.67 -6.11 15.65
C SER A 78 8.07 -6.63 15.32
N PRO A 79 8.24 -7.93 14.99
CA PRO A 79 9.50 -8.46 14.49
C PRO A 79 9.96 -7.72 13.22
N ASP A 80 11.27 -7.54 13.05
CA ASP A 80 11.84 -6.81 11.90
C ASP A 80 11.35 -7.33 10.55
N LYS A 81 11.17 -8.64 10.42
CA LYS A 81 10.60 -9.28 9.22
C LYS A 81 9.17 -8.81 8.91
N LEU A 82 8.34 -8.64 9.94
CA LEU A 82 6.97 -8.14 9.80
C LEU A 82 6.98 -6.65 9.46
N THR A 83 7.78 -5.86 10.15
CA THR A 83 7.96 -4.42 9.89
C THR A 83 8.48 -4.18 8.47
N ALA A 84 9.39 -5.02 8.00
CA ALA A 84 9.91 -5.01 6.64
C ALA A 84 8.82 -5.23 5.59
N ASN A 85 7.93 -6.20 5.83
CA ASN A 85 6.78 -6.47 4.97
C ASN A 85 5.77 -5.31 4.97
N MET A 86 5.52 -4.69 6.13
CA MET A 86 4.66 -3.51 6.24
C MET A 86 5.21 -2.34 5.43
N PHE A 87 6.50 -2.05 5.55
CA PHE A 87 7.17 -1.00 4.77
C PHE A 87 7.09 -1.28 3.27
N ARG A 88 7.33 -2.52 2.82
CA ARG A 88 7.19 -2.90 1.40
C ARG A 88 5.78 -2.66 0.88
N ALA A 89 4.75 -2.99 1.67
CA ALA A 89 3.35 -2.76 1.31
C ALA A 89 3.04 -1.26 1.18
N VAL A 90 3.51 -0.43 2.11
CA VAL A 90 3.39 1.04 2.02
C VAL A 90 4.13 1.57 0.79
N ARG A 91 5.38 1.14 0.58
CA ARG A 91 6.22 1.57 -0.54
C ARG A 91 5.58 1.28 -1.89
N ALA A 92 4.94 0.11 -2.04
CA ALA A 92 4.23 -0.28 -3.25
C ALA A 92 2.99 0.60 -3.55
N ASN A 93 2.46 1.28 -2.54
CA ASN A 93 1.26 2.11 -2.63
C ASN A 93 1.54 3.59 -2.31
N LEU A 94 2.80 4.04 -2.45
CA LEU A 94 3.19 5.41 -2.15
C LEU A 94 2.42 6.47 -2.94
N THR A 95 1.98 6.13 -4.14
CA THR A 95 1.20 7.02 -5.01
C THR A 95 -0.14 7.46 -4.41
N LEU A 96 -0.65 6.74 -3.40
CA LEU A 96 -1.85 7.14 -2.65
C LEU A 96 -1.60 8.34 -1.73
N PHE A 97 -0.34 8.59 -1.35
CA PHE A 97 0.05 9.63 -0.41
C PHE A 97 0.53 10.89 -1.13
N SER A 98 0.40 12.05 -0.48
CA SER A 98 0.97 13.30 -1.00
C SER A 98 2.51 13.24 -1.08
N ALA A 99 3.13 14.06 -1.93
CA ALA A 99 4.60 14.08 -2.07
C ALA A 99 5.34 14.29 -0.74
N LYS A 100 4.78 15.11 0.17
CA LYS A 100 5.33 15.32 1.51
C LYS A 100 5.25 14.06 2.36
N GLN A 101 4.10 13.39 2.36
CA GLN A 101 3.90 12.13 3.07
C GLN A 101 4.77 11.00 2.51
N GLN A 102 4.96 10.95 1.18
CA GLN A 102 5.81 9.96 0.54
C GLN A 102 7.26 10.04 1.02
N ARG A 103 7.85 11.25 1.06
CA ARG A 103 9.22 11.46 1.57
C ARG A 103 9.34 11.01 3.02
N TYR A 104 8.40 11.43 3.88
CA TYR A 104 8.39 11.04 5.28
C TYR A 104 8.28 9.51 5.45
N LEU A 105 7.40 8.85 4.70
CA LEU A 105 7.24 7.39 4.75
C LEU A 105 8.52 6.66 4.32
N GLN A 106 9.30 7.22 3.40
CA GLN A 106 10.55 6.62 2.91
C GLN A 106 11.74 6.88 3.84
N GLU A 107 11.84 8.05 4.45
CA GLU A 107 13.08 8.51 5.11
C GLU A 107 13.00 8.49 6.64
N ASP A 108 11.86 8.92 7.19
CA ASP A 108 11.72 9.29 8.61
C ASP A 108 10.74 8.40 9.38
N SER A 109 9.96 7.56 8.68
CA SER A 109 8.98 6.72 9.34
C SER A 109 9.62 5.62 10.19
N ASN A 110 8.95 5.22 11.27
CA ASN A 110 9.36 4.08 12.09
C ASN A 110 9.47 2.78 11.29
N LEU A 111 8.78 2.68 10.15
CA LEU A 111 8.89 1.57 9.20
C LEU A 111 10.20 1.62 8.39
N ALA A 112 10.67 2.81 8.04
CA ALA A 112 11.90 3.01 7.28
C ALA A 112 13.16 2.76 8.12
N GLN A 113 13.09 3.01 9.43
CA GLN A 113 14.22 2.82 10.35
C GLN A 113 14.73 1.36 10.40
N VAL A 114 13.88 0.36 10.16
CA VAL A 114 14.29 -1.06 10.13
C VAL A 114 15.16 -1.40 8.91
N PHE A 115 15.15 -0.57 7.87
CA PHE A 115 15.94 -0.77 6.65
C PHE A 115 17.20 0.11 6.56
N LYS A 116 17.41 1.01 7.52
CA LYS A 116 18.65 1.79 7.64
C LYS A 116 19.64 1.03 8.51
#